data_AF-A0A1A3SUH5-F1
#
_entry.id   AF-A0A1A3SUH5-F1
#
_cell.length_a   1.000
_cell.length_b   1.000
_cell.length_c   1.000
_cell.angle_alpha   90.00
_cell.angle_beta   90.00
_cell.angle_gamma   90.00
#
_symmetry.space_group_name_H-M   'P 1'
#
loop_
_entity.id
_entity.type
_entity.pdbx_description
1 polymer ?
#
loop_
_entity_poly.entity_id
_entity_poly.type
_entity_poly.pdbx_seq_one_letter_code
_entity_poly.pdbx_strand_id
1 'polypeptide(L)'
;MGVYALAAPAALFRPFGVTLNSPVARSEVRAVYGGFGLAMAAVLGYAGFRDGDVQKGIVLAVGVALVGMALGRIVSAIVDARTPFYPNWFYFLIEVIGGGALVALA
;
A
#
# COMPACT_ATOMS: atom_id res chain seq x y z
N MET A 1 -5.21 -2.86 6.28
CA MET A 1 -5.79 -1.82 5.39
C MET A 1 -6.94 -2.36 4.54
N GLY A 2 -6.77 -3.46 3.78
CA GLY A 2 -7.78 -3.99 2.83
C GLY A 2 -9.21 -4.15 3.37
N VAL A 3 -9.42 -4.96 4.41
CA VAL A 3 -10.77 -5.18 4.99
C VAL A 3 -11.39 -3.86 5.48
N TYR A 4 -10.59 -2.99 6.10
CA TYR A 4 -11.05 -1.70 6.63
C TYR A 4 -11.47 -0.73 5.51
N ALA A 5 -10.74 -0.71 4.39
CA ALA A 5 -11.10 0.07 3.21
C ALA A 5 -12.43 -0.40 2.59
N LEU A 6 -12.70 -1.71 2.60
CA LEU A 6 -13.97 -2.27 2.13
C LEU A 6 -15.15 -1.85 3.01
N ALA A 7 -14.99 -2.00 4.33
CA ALA A 7 -16.05 -1.72 5.30
C ALA A 7 -16.30 -0.22 5.50
N ALA A 8 -15.23 0.57 5.67
CA ALA A 8 -15.28 1.97 6.09
C ALA A 8 -14.33 2.88 5.28
N PRO A 9 -14.56 3.05 3.96
CA PRO A 9 -13.63 3.78 3.09
C PRO A 9 -13.43 5.25 3.49
N ALA A 10 -14.48 5.92 3.96
CA ALA A 10 -14.38 7.32 4.40
C ALA A 10 -13.55 7.48 5.68
N ALA A 11 -13.65 6.52 6.61
CA ALA A 11 -12.88 6.56 7.85
C ALA A 11 -11.39 6.31 7.59
N LEU A 12 -11.07 5.42 6.65
CA LEU A 12 -9.70 5.16 6.20
C LEU A 12 -9.01 6.43 5.65
N PHE A 13 -9.73 7.22 4.86
CA PHE A 13 -9.18 8.40 4.18
C PHE A 13 -9.19 9.68 5.03
N ARG A 14 -9.93 9.69 6.14
CA ARG A 14 -10.03 10.83 7.04
C ARG A 14 -8.67 11.36 7.54
N PRO A 15 -7.67 10.54 7.92
CA PRO A 15 -6.35 11.02 8.33
C PRO A 15 -5.58 11.76 7.22
N PHE A 16 -5.93 11.54 5.96
CA PHE A 16 -5.33 12.20 4.80
C PHE A 16 -6.06 13.49 4.42
N GLY A 17 -7.09 13.90 5.17
CA GLY A 17 -7.89 15.09 4.87
C GLY A 17 -8.81 14.93 3.65
N VAL A 18 -9.00 13.71 3.14
CA VAL A 18 -9.79 13.44 1.94
C VAL A 18 -11.24 13.13 2.32
N THR A 19 -12.18 13.91 1.79
CA THR A 19 -13.63 13.68 1.94
C THR A 19 -14.20 12.92 0.74
N LEU A 20 -14.79 11.75 0.97
CA LEU A 20 -15.40 10.92 -0.08
C LEU A 20 -16.89 11.27 -0.27
N ASN A 21 -17.17 12.32 -1.04
CA ASN A 21 -18.52 12.90 -1.16
C ASN A 21 -19.45 12.18 -2.15
N SER A 22 -18.96 11.19 -2.90
CA SER A 22 -19.77 10.46 -3.89
C SER A 22 -19.69 8.95 -3.72
N PRO A 23 -20.73 8.19 -4.15
CA PRO A 23 -20.67 6.74 -4.26
C PRO A 23 -19.50 6.27 -5.15
N VAL A 24 -19.21 7.01 -6.23
CA VAL A 24 -18.11 6.71 -7.16
C VAL A 24 -16.76 6.76 -6.44
N ALA A 25 -16.48 7.83 -5.69
CA ALA A 25 -15.24 7.97 -4.93
C ALA A 25 -15.08 6.86 -3.88
N ARG A 26 -16.18 6.48 -3.19
CA ARG A 26 -16.15 5.36 -2.24
C ARG A 26 -15.95 4.01 -2.93
N SER A 27 -16.46 3.83 -4.15
CA SER A 27 -16.24 2.61 -4.92
C SER A 27 -14.77 2.47 -5.32
N GLU A 28 -14.17 3.56 -5.78
CA GLU A 28 -12.75 3.59 -6.16
C GLU A 28 -11.86 3.20 -4.97
N VAL A 29 -12.14 3.79 -3.80
CA VAL A 29 -11.39 3.46 -2.58
C VAL A 29 -11.52 1.98 -2.21
N ARG A 30 -12.71 1.41 -2.32
CA ARG A 30 -12.92 -0.02 -2.04
C ARG A 30 -12.20 -0.92 -3.04
N ALA A 31 -12.13 -0.54 -4.31
CA ALA A 31 -11.42 -1.32 -5.31
C ALA A 31 -9.90 -1.30 -5.06
N VAL A 32 -9.31 -0.10 -4.98
CA VAL A 32 -7.85 0.08 -4.95
C VAL A 32 -7.25 -0.16 -3.56
N TYR A 33 -7.86 0.38 -2.51
CA TYR A 33 -7.31 0.26 -1.15
C TYR A 33 -7.89 -0.94 -0.40
N GLY A 34 -9.03 -1.46 -0.86
CA GLY A 34 -9.69 -2.65 -0.33
C GLY A 34 -9.32 -3.91 -1.08
N GLY A 35 -9.94 -4.11 -2.24
CA GLY A 35 -9.84 -5.32 -3.06
C GLY A 35 -8.41 -5.63 -3.48
N PHE A 36 -7.71 -4.67 -4.09
CA PHE A 36 -6.31 -4.85 -4.47
C PHE A 36 -5.41 -5.13 -3.26
N GLY A 37 -5.58 -4.37 -2.17
CA GLY A 37 -4.84 -4.62 -0.92
C GLY A 37 -5.05 -6.03 -0.35
N LEU A 38 -6.27 -6.57 -0.41
CA LEU A 38 -6.57 -7.95 -0.02
C LEU A 38 -5.96 -8.98 -0.98
N ALA A 39 -6.02 -8.72 -2.29
CA ALA A 39 -5.42 -9.60 -3.28
C ALA A 39 -3.90 -9.70 -3.09
N MET A 40 -3.22 -8.56 -2.88
CA MET A 40 -1.78 -8.53 -2.59
C MET A 40 -1.43 -9.31 -1.32
N ALA A 41 -2.23 -9.16 -0.26
CA ALA A 41 -2.04 -9.93 0.97
C ALA A 41 -2.24 -11.44 0.75
N ALA A 42 -3.25 -11.82 -0.03
CA ALA A 42 -3.53 -13.23 -0.34
C ALA A 42 -2.40 -13.86 -1.18
N VAL A 43 -1.90 -13.17 -2.20
CA VAL A 43 -0.82 -13.66 -3.05
C VAL A 43 0.49 -13.75 -2.26
N LEU A 44 0.80 -12.77 -1.39
CA LEU A 44 1.96 -12.83 -0.52
C LEU A 44 1.83 -13.97 0.52
N GLY A 45 0.64 -14.17 1.09
CA GLY A 45 0.36 -15.29 1.98
C GLY A 45 0.52 -16.65 1.28
N TYR A 46 0.07 -16.75 0.03
CA TYR A 46 0.26 -17.93 -0.82
C TYR A 46 1.75 -18.22 -1.09
N ALA A 47 2.58 -17.19 -1.29
CA ALA A 47 4.02 -17.35 -1.43
C ALA A 47 4.66 -18.01 -0.19
N GLY A 48 4.10 -17.82 1.00
CA GLY A 48 4.55 -18.50 2.22
C GLY A 48 4.40 -20.03 2.22
N PHE A 49 3.63 -20.59 1.26
CA PHE A 49 3.44 -22.03 1.07
C PHE A 49 4.09 -22.54 -0.23
N ARG A 50 4.95 -21.74 -0.86
CA ARG A 50 5.65 -22.08 -2.10
C ARG A 50 7.14 -21.92 -1.89
N ASP A 51 7.91 -22.63 -2.69
CA ASP A 51 9.37 -22.55 -2.71
C ASP A 51 9.88 -22.24 -4.12
N GLY A 52 11.13 -21.80 -4.20
CA GLY A 52 11.82 -21.55 -5.47
C GLY A 52 11.34 -20.29 -6.18
N ASP A 53 11.34 -20.32 -7.52
CA ASP A 53 11.18 -19.13 -8.35
C ASP A 53 9.81 -18.45 -8.22
N VAL A 54 8.75 -19.23 -7.96
CA VAL A 54 7.39 -18.69 -7.78
C VAL A 54 7.30 -17.82 -6.53
N GLN A 55 7.85 -18.30 -5.41
CA GLN A 55 7.89 -17.54 -4.16
C GLN A 55 8.70 -16.26 -4.35
N LYS A 56 9.91 -16.36 -4.91
CA LYS A 56 10.80 -15.23 -5.14
C LYS A 56 10.17 -14.18 -6.05
N GLY A 57 9.55 -14.59 -7.15
CA GLY A 57 8.87 -13.69 -8.08
C GLY A 57 7.73 -12.91 -7.41
N ILE A 58 6.92 -13.58 -6.58
CA ILE A 58 5.85 -12.92 -5.81
C ILE A 58 6.45 -11.91 -4.82
N VAL A 59 7.38 -12.36 -3.98
CA VAL A 59 8.00 -11.54 -2.94
C VAL A 59 8.68 -10.31 -3.55
N LEU A 60 9.40 -10.48 -4.66
CA LEU A 60 10.02 -9.39 -5.41
C LEU A 60 8.98 -8.40 -5.93
N ALA A 61 7.93 -8.89 -6.60
CA ALA A 61 6.90 -8.02 -7.18
C ALA A 61 6.18 -7.19 -6.12
N VAL A 62 5.80 -7.82 -5.00
CA VAL A 62 5.17 -7.10 -3.87
C VAL A 62 6.16 -6.12 -3.23
N GLY A 63 7.42 -6.52 -3.04
CA GLY A 63 8.46 -5.67 -2.48
C GLY A 63 8.71 -4.41 -3.33
N VAL A 64 8.86 -4.59 -4.64
CA VAL A 64 9.02 -3.47 -5.60
C VAL A 64 7.79 -2.57 -5.61
N ALA A 65 6.57 -3.12 -5.52
CA ALA A 65 5.36 -2.32 -5.43
C ALA A 65 5.33 -1.43 -4.16
N LEU A 66 5.76 -1.96 -3.00
CA LEU A 66 5.89 -1.17 -1.77
C LEU A 66 6.93 -0.06 -1.91
N VAL A 67 8.11 -0.37 -2.47
CA VAL A 67 9.17 0.62 -2.74
C VAL A 67 8.66 1.72 -3.69
N GLY A 68 7.87 1.37 -4.71
CA GLY A 68 7.24 2.34 -5.61
C GLY A 68 6.34 3.35 -4.88
N MET A 69 5.56 2.89 -3.89
CA MET A 69 4.75 3.80 -3.07
C MET A 69 5.59 4.74 -2.20
N ALA A 70 6.72 4.24 -1.68
CA ALA A 70 7.68 5.07 -0.95
C ALA A 70 8.29 6.15 -1.86
N LEU A 71 8.66 5.79 -3.09
CA LEU A 71 9.17 6.72 -4.10
C LEU A 71 8.13 7.80 -4.44
N GLY A 72 6.85 7.44 -4.58
CA GLY A 72 5.78 8.41 -4.81
C GLY A 72 5.69 9.49 -3.72
N ARG A 73 5.96 9.14 -2.46
CA ARG A 73 6.01 10.11 -1.35
C ARG A 73 7.22 11.01 -1.41
N ILE A 74 8.38 10.50 -1.84
CA ILE A 74 9.57 11.33 -2.09
C ILE A 74 9.28 12.34 -3.19
N VAL A 75 8.66 11.91 -4.30
CA VAL A 75 8.27 12.80 -5.38
C VAL A 75 7.34 13.90 -4.87
N SER A 76 6.31 13.55 -4.08
CA SER A 76 5.42 14.57 -3.48
C SER A 76 6.16 15.50 -2.52
N ALA A 77 7.13 15.00 -1.74
CA ALA A 77 7.95 15.85 -0.87
C ALA A 77 8.88 16.82 -1.62
N ILE A 78 9.23 16.52 -2.88
CA ILE A 78 10.06 17.37 -3.74
C ILE A 78 9.20 18.38 -4.50
N VAL A 79 8.04 17.95 -5.00
CA VAL A 79 7.18 18.75 -5.90
C VAL A 79 6.18 19.62 -5.13
N ASP A 80 5.67 19.13 -4.00
CA ASP A 80 4.62 19.78 -3.21
C ASP A 80 5.13 20.37 -1.89
N ALA A 81 4.21 20.90 -1.08
CA ALA A 81 4.52 21.41 0.25
C ALA A 81 4.85 20.28 1.25
N ARG A 82 5.59 20.64 2.30
CA ARG A 82 5.95 19.70 3.38
C ARG A 82 4.68 19.08 4.00
N THR A 83 4.59 17.76 3.92
CA THR A 83 3.54 16.98 4.58
C THR A 83 3.89 16.67 6.04
N PRO A 84 2.91 16.57 6.95
CA PRO A 84 3.14 16.15 8.33
C PRO A 84 3.72 14.73 8.41
N PHE A 85 4.35 14.41 9.55
CA PHE A 85 4.94 13.09 9.78
C PHE A 85 3.91 11.97 9.68
N TYR A 86 2.77 12.11 10.37
CA TYR A 86 1.62 11.24 10.20
C TYR A 86 0.56 11.94 9.34
N PRO A 87 -0.02 11.28 8.33
CA PRO A 87 0.21 9.88 7.94
C PRO A 87 1.42 9.65 7.01
N ASN A 88 1.94 10.67 6.35
CA ASN A 88 2.77 10.49 5.15
C ASN A 88 4.11 9.78 5.40
N TRP A 89 4.97 10.34 6.26
CA TRP A 89 6.31 9.79 6.54
C TRP A 89 6.27 8.49 7.35
N PHE A 90 5.24 8.32 8.18
CA PHE A 90 5.01 7.04 8.86
C PHE A 90 4.76 5.91 7.86
N TYR A 91 3.88 6.11 6.87
CA TYR A 91 3.66 5.11 5.83
C TYR A 91 4.88 4.93 4.93
N PHE A 92 5.62 5.99 4.64
CA PHE A 92 6.90 5.88 3.93
C PHE A 92 7.86 4.91 4.63
N LEU A 93 8.02 5.00 5.96
CA LEU A 93 8.87 4.08 6.71
C LEU A 93 8.38 2.64 6.61
N ILE A 94 7.06 2.41 6.74
CA ILE A 94 6.47 1.06 6.60
C ILE A 94 6.76 0.49 5.20
N GLU A 95 6.61 1.31 4.16
CA GLU A 95 6.79 0.90 2.77
C GLU A 95 8.26 0.61 2.45
N VAL A 96 9.19 1.43 2.93
CA VAL A 96 10.64 1.20 2.76
C VAL A 96 11.08 -0.04 3.54
N ILE A 97 10.66 -0.19 4.80
CA ILE A 97 11.08 -1.33 5.63
C ILE A 97 10.45 -2.62 5.11
N GLY A 98 9.13 -2.62 4.87
CA GLY A 98 8.43 -3.79 4.37
C GLY A 98 8.85 -4.16 2.95
N GLY A 99 8.92 -3.17 2.05
CA GLY A 99 9.37 -3.36 0.68
C GLY A 99 10.82 -3.82 0.60
N GLY A 100 11.71 -3.16 1.34
CA GLY A 100 13.12 -3.53 1.41
C GLY A 100 13.35 -4.92 1.99
N ALA A 101 12.61 -5.30 3.03
CA ALA A 101 12.68 -6.65 3.60
C ALA A 101 12.24 -7.72 2.58
N LEU A 102 11.16 -7.49 1.84
CA LEU A 102 10.71 -8.41 0.79
C LEU A 102 11.72 -8.49 -0.35
N VAL A 103 12.22 -7.36 -0.85
CA VAL A 103 13.25 -7.34 -1.91
C VAL A 103 14.52 -8.07 -1.48
N ALA A 104 14.92 -7.97 -0.21
CA ALA A 104 16.08 -8.68 0.31
C ALA A 104 15.89 -10.21 0.43
N LEU A 105 14.64 -10.69 0.45
CA LEU A 105 14.29 -12.12 0.55
C LEU A 105 14.08 -12.80 -0.82
N ALA A 106 13.92 -12.02 -1.89
CA ALA A 106 13.73 -12.53 -3.25
C ALA A 106 15.05 -12.99 -3.88
#